data_AF-A0A0M0KXE2-F1
#
_entry.id   AF-A0A0M0KXE2-F1
#
_cell.length_a   1.000
_cell.length_b   1.000
_cell.length_c   1.000
_cell.angle_alpha   90.00
_cell.angle_beta   90.00
_cell.angle_gamma   90.00
#
_symmetry.space_group_name_H-M   'P 1'
#
loop_
_entity.id
_entity.type
_entity.pdbx_description
1 polymer ?
#
loop_
_entity_poly.entity_id
_entity_poly.type
_entity_poly.pdbx_seq_one_letter_code
_entity_poly.pdbx_strand_id
1 'polypeptide(L)'
;MSSVTKPSVVTLLTVLLSIALWMWNTQTFNYMPSIWLFIFAWFVAVTLHELGHVLVGIGHKMAFISFTIGPVTISKDGKRVRIEENRSWMFYGGVAVLNFSEEYCHKSLFWMTIGGPLFSIVFTCIFGGLSLITDGSYFLPFCIMNGVIFLATIIPSKGSDGAHLLAFLKGGDEAKQKLDRAMVEKELMSREEPKNWKVEQMKHQLDPTHVPHLMLLIYYYAHKEEYKQTQLYIEKGLQLPPTKEMKYALSFFYNMEVLHQFLFGKPSLDEMKNAISHVLKIDLYSYYRTKAIVSYMEQKFDEADEYMRKADKLLQRHARSGLGFWVAEQHLFGLLQEKMANEDVLFHTNHIL
;
A
#
# COMPACT_ATOMS: atom_id res chain seq x y z
N MET A 1 -13.48 -11.84 -13.27
CA MET A 1 -13.86 -11.57 -11.87
C MET A 1 -13.54 -10.13 -11.54
N SER A 2 -14.56 -9.27 -11.47
CA SER A 2 -14.49 -7.85 -11.15
C SER A 2 -14.59 -7.65 -9.64
N SER A 3 -13.88 -6.63 -9.14
CA SER A 3 -13.72 -6.24 -7.74
C SER A 3 -13.15 -7.33 -6.83
N VAL A 4 -11.91 -7.14 -6.39
CA VAL A 4 -11.65 -7.43 -4.98
C VAL A 4 -12.59 -6.48 -4.23
N THR A 5 -13.70 -7.01 -3.73
CA THR A 5 -14.75 -6.25 -3.04
C THR A 5 -14.10 -5.43 -1.94
N LYS A 6 -14.53 -4.17 -1.79
CA LYS A 6 -13.96 -3.27 -0.79
C LYS A 6 -14.03 -3.93 0.60
N PRO A 7 -13.04 -3.74 1.48
CA PRO A 7 -13.09 -4.34 2.80
C PRO A 7 -14.38 -4.03 3.55
N SER A 8 -14.84 -2.78 3.50
CA SER A 8 -16.13 -2.32 4.05
C SER A 8 -17.34 -3.12 3.55
N VAL A 9 -17.40 -3.41 2.25
CA VAL A 9 -18.49 -4.16 1.61
C VAL A 9 -18.46 -5.61 2.04
N VAL A 10 -17.28 -6.22 2.10
CA VAL A 10 -17.15 -7.60 2.60
C VAL A 10 -17.53 -7.68 4.07
N THR A 11 -17.02 -6.78 4.91
CA THR A 11 -17.40 -6.72 6.33
C THR A 11 -18.91 -6.59 6.49
N LEU A 12 -19.57 -5.71 5.72
CA LEU A 12 -21.01 -5.54 5.75
C LEU A 12 -21.76 -6.81 5.30
N LEU A 13 -21.33 -7.43 4.20
CA LEU A 13 -21.94 -8.66 3.69
C LEU A 13 -21.78 -9.82 4.69
N THR A 14 -20.64 -9.92 5.38
CA THR A 14 -20.43 -10.92 6.44
C THR A 14 -21.39 -10.69 7.59
N VAL A 15 -21.57 -9.45 8.05
CA VAL A 15 -22.55 -9.10 9.09
C VAL A 15 -23.97 -9.48 8.66
N LEU A 16 -24.38 -9.10 7.45
CA LEU A 16 -25.71 -9.41 6.92
C LEU A 16 -25.94 -10.91 6.75
N LEU A 17 -24.93 -11.65 6.28
CA LEU A 17 -25.00 -13.11 6.17
C LEU A 17 -25.12 -13.77 7.54
N SER A 18 -24.38 -13.29 8.55
CA SER A 18 -24.52 -13.79 9.92
C SER A 18 -25.91 -13.53 10.50
N ILE A 19 -26.52 -12.37 10.21
CA ILE A 19 -27.90 -12.05 10.60
C ILE A 19 -28.90 -12.97 9.87
N ALA A 20 -28.71 -13.21 8.57
CA ALA A 20 -29.57 -14.10 7.79
C ALA A 20 -29.50 -15.57 8.29
N LEU A 21 -28.29 -16.06 8.59
CA LEU A 21 -28.08 -17.39 9.17
C LEU A 21 -28.72 -17.51 10.56
N TRP A 22 -28.65 -16.44 11.36
CA TRP A 22 -29.34 -16.35 12.64
C TRP A 22 -30.86 -16.48 12.47
N MET A 23 -31.45 -15.75 11.51
CA MET A 23 -32.89 -15.83 11.22
C MET A 23 -33.33 -17.21 10.71
N TRP A 24 -32.44 -17.93 10.00
CA TRP A 24 -32.73 -19.25 9.44
C TRP A 24 -32.71 -20.37 10.47
N ASN A 25 -31.79 -20.34 11.44
CA ASN A 25 -31.64 -21.40 12.43
C ASN A 25 -31.35 -20.84 13.83
N THR A 26 -32.34 -20.89 14.71
CA THR A 26 -32.24 -20.41 16.10
C THR A 26 -31.24 -21.19 16.95
N GLN A 27 -30.81 -22.41 16.58
CA GLN A 27 -29.72 -23.10 17.28
C GLN A 27 -28.34 -22.47 17.00
N THR A 28 -28.16 -21.79 15.86
CA THR A 28 -26.93 -21.05 15.57
C THR A 28 -26.76 -19.82 16.48
N PHE A 29 -27.84 -19.38 17.14
CA PHE A 29 -27.85 -18.28 18.10
C PHE A 29 -26.88 -18.48 19.26
N ASN A 30 -26.68 -19.71 19.74
CA ASN A 30 -25.88 -19.95 20.94
C ASN A 30 -24.37 -19.74 20.71
N TYR A 31 -23.90 -19.83 19.46
CA TYR A 31 -22.48 -19.72 19.11
C TYR A 31 -22.12 -18.38 18.46
N MET A 32 -23.08 -17.73 17.79
CA MET A 32 -22.84 -16.51 17.02
C MET A 32 -22.31 -15.34 17.87
N PRO A 33 -22.82 -15.05 19.08
CA PRO A 33 -22.28 -14.00 19.95
C PRO A 33 -20.81 -14.23 20.31
N SER A 34 -20.43 -15.47 20.62
CA SER A 34 -19.05 -15.82 20.96
C SER A 34 -18.12 -15.61 19.77
N ILE A 35 -18.53 -16.00 18.55
CA ILE A 35 -17.76 -15.77 17.32
C ILE A 35 -17.56 -14.27 17.08
N TRP A 36 -18.63 -13.48 17.15
CA TRP A 36 -18.54 -12.02 16.98
C TRP A 36 -17.72 -11.35 18.07
N LEU A 37 -17.79 -11.85 19.31
CA LEU A 37 -16.96 -11.37 20.41
C LEU A 37 -15.47 -11.61 20.12
N PHE A 38 -15.11 -12.79 19.58
CA PHE A 38 -13.73 -13.07 19.16
C PHE A 38 -13.28 -12.19 17.99
N ILE A 39 -14.13 -11.98 16.98
CA ILE A 39 -13.83 -11.08 15.85
C ILE A 39 -13.63 -9.64 16.36
N PHE A 40 -14.50 -9.18 17.25
CA PHE A 40 -14.41 -7.85 17.85
C PHE A 40 -13.17 -7.71 18.73
N ALA A 41 -12.86 -8.73 19.54
CA ALA A 41 -11.66 -8.79 20.35
C ALA A 41 -10.39 -8.73 19.49
N TRP A 42 -10.37 -9.40 18.33
CA TRP A 42 -9.28 -9.31 17.36
C TRP A 42 -9.10 -7.88 16.84
N PHE A 43 -10.19 -7.21 16.42
CA PHE A 43 -10.12 -5.80 15.97
C PHE A 43 -9.59 -4.87 17.06
N VAL A 44 -10.05 -5.06 18.30
CA VAL A 44 -9.59 -4.26 19.45
C VAL A 44 -8.13 -4.52 19.72
N ALA A 45 -7.68 -5.78 19.69
CA ALA A 45 -6.28 -6.13 19.91
C ALA A 45 -5.35 -5.52 18.84
N VAL A 46 -5.73 -5.61 17.56
CA VAL A 46 -5.01 -4.94 16.45
C VAL A 46 -4.98 -3.42 16.65
N THR A 47 -6.12 -2.84 17.01
CA THR A 47 -6.24 -1.39 17.24
C THR A 47 -5.29 -0.92 18.33
N LEU A 48 -5.27 -1.62 19.46
CA LEU A 48 -4.41 -1.28 20.60
C LEU A 48 -2.93 -1.47 20.30
N HIS A 49 -2.59 -2.51 19.53
CA HIS A 49 -1.24 -2.73 19.03
C HIS A 49 -0.76 -1.57 18.14
N GLU A 50 -1.48 -1.26 17.07
CA GLU A 50 -1.10 -0.16 16.17
C GLU A 50 -1.11 1.19 16.89
N LEU A 51 -2.04 1.40 17.83
CA LEU A 51 -2.09 2.60 18.65
C LEU A 51 -0.84 2.73 19.54
N GLY A 52 -0.26 1.61 19.98
CA GLY A 52 1.01 1.58 20.67
C GLY A 52 2.14 2.16 19.84
N HIS A 53 2.26 1.78 18.57
CA HIS A 53 3.23 2.38 17.64
C HIS A 53 3.01 3.89 17.51
N VAL A 54 1.74 4.31 17.32
CA VAL A 54 1.39 5.73 17.16
C VAL A 54 1.74 6.55 18.40
N LEU A 55 1.28 6.14 19.59
CA LEU A 55 1.46 6.91 20.82
C LEU A 55 2.92 6.98 21.24
N VAL A 56 3.65 5.87 21.17
CA VAL A 56 5.08 5.86 21.52
C VAL A 56 5.89 6.65 20.48
N GLY A 57 5.56 6.55 19.19
CA GLY A 57 6.18 7.35 18.14
C GLY A 57 5.95 8.86 18.31
N ILE A 58 4.72 9.29 18.61
CA ILE A 58 4.41 10.69 18.91
C ILE A 58 5.21 11.18 20.14
N GLY A 59 5.31 10.35 21.18
CA GLY A 59 6.15 10.63 22.35
C GLY A 59 7.63 10.84 22.02
N HIS A 60 8.09 10.27 20.91
CA HIS A 60 9.44 10.42 20.36
C HIS A 60 9.51 11.41 19.19
N LYS A 61 8.64 12.43 19.18
CA LYS A 61 8.61 13.54 18.19
C LYS A 61 8.31 13.13 16.75
N MET A 62 7.71 11.97 16.53
CA MET A 62 7.23 11.58 15.21
C MET A 62 5.88 12.24 14.92
N ALA A 63 5.65 12.65 13.67
CA ALA A 63 4.42 13.28 13.25
C ALA A 63 3.46 12.24 12.65
N PHE A 64 2.27 12.13 13.23
CA PHE A 64 1.20 11.26 12.74
C PHE A 64 0.76 11.61 11.32
N ILE A 65 0.81 10.63 10.41
CA ILE A 65 0.29 10.74 9.04
C ILE A 65 -1.05 10.00 8.93
N SER A 66 -1.07 8.70 9.21
CA SER A 66 -2.27 7.88 9.07
C SER A 66 -2.27 6.64 9.94
N PHE A 67 -3.46 6.09 10.13
CA PHE A 67 -3.75 4.92 10.94
C PHE A 67 -4.90 4.16 10.29
N THR A 68 -4.67 2.93 9.87
CA THR A 68 -5.69 2.12 9.21
C THR A 68 -5.95 0.86 10.03
N ILE A 69 -7.21 0.57 10.30
CA ILE A 69 -7.66 -0.69 10.92
C ILE A 69 -8.90 -1.16 10.20
N GLY A 70 -8.86 -2.39 9.69
CA GLY A 70 -10.00 -2.98 9.03
C GLY A 70 -10.49 -2.11 7.86
N PRO A 71 -11.79 -1.73 7.84
CA PRO A 71 -12.36 -0.91 6.77
C PRO A 71 -12.17 0.60 6.97
N VAL A 72 -11.49 1.06 8.01
CA VAL A 72 -11.39 2.50 8.37
C VAL A 72 -9.94 2.96 8.37
N THR A 73 -9.69 4.12 7.77
CA THR A 73 -8.44 4.85 7.83
C THR A 73 -8.69 6.22 8.46
N ILE A 74 -7.89 6.57 9.46
CA ILE A 74 -7.82 7.91 10.05
C ILE A 74 -6.52 8.53 9.56
N SER A 75 -6.59 9.70 8.93
CA SER A 75 -5.41 10.41 8.44
C SER A 75 -5.40 11.87 8.87
N LYS A 76 -4.21 12.45 8.94
CA LYS A 76 -4.03 13.87 9.20
C LYS A 76 -3.79 14.60 7.87
N ASP A 77 -4.59 15.64 7.63
CA ASP A 77 -4.48 16.52 6.48
C ASP A 77 -4.20 17.94 6.95
N GLY A 78 -2.91 18.28 7.07
CA GLY A 78 -2.45 19.51 7.71
C GLY A 78 -2.91 19.59 9.17
N LYS A 79 -3.89 20.47 9.47
CA LYS A 79 -4.48 20.62 10.81
C LYS A 79 -5.77 19.82 11.03
N ARG A 80 -6.32 19.18 10.00
CA ARG A 80 -7.61 18.47 10.08
C ARG A 80 -7.40 16.96 10.18
N VAL A 81 -8.22 16.29 10.98
CA VAL A 81 -8.32 14.83 10.99
C VAL A 81 -9.38 14.43 9.98
N ARG A 82 -9.07 13.45 9.13
CA ARG A 82 -9.99 12.91 8.14
C ARG A 82 -10.19 11.43 8.40
N ILE A 83 -11.44 10.99 8.31
CA ILE A 83 -11.82 9.57 8.37
C ILE A 83 -12.20 9.16 6.95
N GLU A 84 -11.53 8.15 6.44
CA GLU A 84 -11.72 7.60 5.11
C GLU A 84 -11.95 6.10 5.19
N GLU A 85 -12.64 5.57 4.18
CA GLU A 85 -12.77 4.13 3.98
C GLU A 85 -11.41 3.53 3.56
N ASN A 86 -10.96 2.47 4.23
CA ASN A 86 -9.82 1.68 3.76
C ASN A 86 -10.18 0.95 2.47
N ARG A 87 -9.37 1.16 1.44
CA ARG A 87 -9.58 0.62 0.10
C ARG A 87 -8.64 -0.54 -0.24
N SER A 88 -7.69 -0.85 0.64
CA SER A 88 -6.68 -1.87 0.40
C SER A 88 -6.75 -2.97 1.46
N TRP A 89 -6.89 -4.22 1.01
CA TRP A 89 -6.79 -5.39 1.87
C TRP A 89 -5.41 -5.52 2.53
N MET A 90 -4.37 -4.97 1.90
CA MET A 90 -3.01 -4.94 2.47
C MET A 90 -2.96 -4.22 3.82
N PHE A 91 -3.81 -3.22 4.03
CA PHE A 91 -3.84 -2.42 5.26
C PHE A 91 -4.93 -2.86 6.25
N TYR A 92 -5.70 -3.91 5.93
CA TYR A 92 -6.83 -4.35 6.76
C TYR A 92 -6.40 -4.84 8.14
N GLY A 93 -5.22 -5.45 8.24
CA GLY A 93 -4.66 -6.00 9.46
C GLY A 93 -4.11 -4.99 10.47
N GLY A 94 -4.18 -3.68 10.18
CA GLY A 94 -3.54 -2.64 11.00
C GLY A 94 -2.29 -2.08 10.32
N VAL A 95 -2.25 -0.75 10.11
CA VAL A 95 -1.02 -0.04 9.69
C VAL A 95 -1.04 1.38 10.27
N ALA A 96 0.00 1.71 11.04
CA ALA A 96 0.33 3.08 11.43
C ALA A 96 1.45 3.67 10.57
N VAL A 97 1.25 4.90 10.08
CA VAL A 97 2.27 5.66 9.34
C VAL A 97 2.61 6.93 10.11
N LEU A 98 3.89 7.06 10.45
CA LEU A 98 4.48 8.19 11.17
C LEU A 98 5.64 8.77 10.37
N ASN A 99 5.73 10.10 10.34
CA ASN A 99 6.86 10.83 9.79
C ASN A 99 7.88 11.11 10.90
N PHE A 100 9.16 11.08 10.59
CA PHE A 100 10.26 11.38 11.52
C PHE A 100 11.35 12.18 10.81
N SER A 101 12.10 13.00 11.54
CA SER A 101 13.27 13.67 10.98
C SER A 101 14.50 12.74 11.00
N GLU A 102 15.44 12.99 10.08
CA GLU A 102 16.70 12.23 9.98
C GLU A 102 17.50 12.24 11.28
N GLU A 103 17.44 13.35 12.04
CA GLU A 103 18.13 13.55 13.31
C GLU A 103 17.74 12.55 14.41
N TYR A 104 16.50 12.04 14.38
CA TYR A 104 15.97 11.16 15.44
C TYR A 104 15.69 9.73 14.97
N CYS A 105 16.17 9.37 13.79
CA CYS A 105 15.71 8.20 13.04
C CYS A 105 15.83 6.89 13.84
N HIS A 106 17.03 6.54 14.34
CA HIS A 106 17.26 5.23 14.97
C HIS A 106 16.52 5.08 16.31
N LYS A 107 16.68 6.04 17.22
CA LYS A 107 16.06 5.96 18.56
C LYS A 107 14.54 6.02 18.46
N SER A 108 14.00 6.92 17.64
CA SER A 108 12.54 7.07 17.51
C SER A 108 11.91 5.87 16.81
N LEU A 109 12.55 5.30 15.78
CA LEU A 109 12.08 4.07 15.16
C LEU A 109 12.11 2.90 16.13
N PHE A 110 13.19 2.72 16.91
CA PHE A 110 13.25 1.69 17.94
C PHE A 110 12.08 1.80 18.93
N TRP A 111 11.83 2.99 19.47
CA TRP A 111 10.74 3.21 20.41
C TRP A 111 9.35 3.10 19.75
N MET A 112 9.21 3.55 18.51
CA MET A 112 7.97 3.31 17.77
C MET A 112 7.71 1.82 17.61
N THR A 113 8.71 1.03 17.17
CA THR A 113 8.57 -0.41 16.96
C THR A 113 8.24 -1.16 18.26
N ILE A 114 8.81 -0.76 19.42
CA ILE A 114 8.46 -1.43 20.69
C ILE A 114 7.04 -1.09 21.15
N GLY A 115 6.47 0.04 20.70
CA GLY A 115 5.16 0.52 21.13
C GLY A 115 4.04 -0.50 20.92
N GLY A 116 3.99 -1.16 19.76
CA GLY A 116 2.96 -2.16 19.46
C GLY A 116 2.99 -3.36 20.40
N PRO A 117 4.10 -4.12 20.45
CA PRO A 117 4.24 -5.23 21.38
C PRO A 117 4.04 -4.82 22.85
N LEU A 118 4.52 -3.65 23.26
CA LEU A 118 4.33 -3.14 24.62
C LEU A 118 2.84 -2.94 24.95
N PHE A 119 2.07 -2.34 24.04
CA PHE A 119 0.63 -2.18 24.25
C PHE A 119 -0.07 -3.52 24.28
N SER A 120 0.25 -4.43 23.36
CA SER A 120 -0.35 -5.77 23.34
C SER A 120 -0.13 -6.51 24.66
N ILE A 121 1.08 -6.50 25.24
CA ILE A 121 1.32 -7.18 26.53
C ILE A 121 0.62 -6.47 27.70
N VAL A 122 0.63 -5.14 27.74
CA VAL A 122 -0.07 -4.37 28.78
C VAL A 122 -1.57 -4.67 28.78
N PHE A 123 -2.20 -4.67 27.61
CA PHE A 123 -3.63 -4.96 27.49
C PHE A 123 -3.96 -6.44 27.69
N THR A 124 -3.03 -7.36 27.37
CA THR A 124 -3.15 -8.76 27.79
C THR A 124 -3.28 -8.86 29.32
N CYS A 125 -2.41 -8.19 30.07
CA CYS A 125 -2.48 -8.18 31.53
C CYS A 125 -3.74 -7.50 32.07
N ILE A 126 -4.15 -6.36 31.50
CA ILE A 126 -5.38 -5.65 31.91
C ILE A 126 -6.61 -6.52 31.71
N PHE A 127 -6.80 -7.09 30.51
CA PHE A 127 -7.96 -7.94 30.22
C PHE A 127 -7.90 -9.27 30.98
N GLY A 128 -6.72 -9.83 31.21
CA GLY A 128 -6.53 -11.00 32.07
C GLY A 128 -6.96 -10.72 33.51
N GLY A 129 -6.54 -9.58 34.07
CA GLY A 129 -6.96 -9.15 35.41
C GLY A 129 -8.46 -8.93 35.51
N LEU A 130 -9.08 -8.23 34.55
CA LEU A 130 -10.53 -8.05 34.48
C LEU A 130 -11.27 -9.38 34.38
N SER A 131 -10.77 -10.31 33.56
CA SER A 131 -11.32 -11.66 33.40
C SER A 131 -11.36 -12.43 34.72
N LEU A 132 -10.37 -12.25 35.61
CA LEU A 132 -10.34 -12.91 36.92
C LEU A 132 -11.36 -12.32 37.90
N ILE A 133 -11.73 -11.03 37.75
CA ILE A 133 -12.64 -10.32 38.66
C ILE A 133 -14.11 -10.50 38.26
N THR A 134 -14.40 -10.74 36.98
CA THR A 134 -15.78 -10.77 36.44
C THR A 134 -16.23 -12.16 35.98
N ASP A 135 -15.72 -13.24 36.57
CA ASP A 135 -16.02 -14.64 36.20
C ASP A 135 -15.77 -15.00 34.72
N GLY A 136 -14.80 -14.34 34.09
CA GLY A 136 -14.03 -14.88 32.98
C GLY A 136 -14.64 -14.93 31.58
N SER A 137 -15.93 -14.68 31.38
CA SER A 137 -16.55 -14.96 30.05
C SER A 137 -16.30 -13.88 28.99
N TYR A 138 -16.40 -12.59 29.34
CA TYR A 138 -16.38 -11.52 28.33
C TYR A 138 -14.99 -10.94 28.03
N PHE A 139 -14.08 -10.86 29.01
CA PHE A 139 -12.76 -10.25 28.83
C PHE A 139 -11.69 -11.25 28.36
N LEU A 140 -11.93 -12.55 28.54
CA LEU A 140 -10.99 -13.59 28.14
C LEU A 140 -10.64 -13.57 26.65
N PRO A 141 -11.59 -13.39 25.70
CA PRO A 141 -11.25 -13.24 24.28
C PRO A 141 -10.31 -12.07 23.99
N PHE A 142 -10.46 -10.93 24.69
CA PHE A 142 -9.59 -9.77 24.53
C PHE A 142 -8.19 -10.03 25.08
N CYS A 143 -8.09 -10.70 26.24
CA CYS A 143 -6.83 -11.15 26.80
C CYS A 143 -6.09 -12.06 25.82
N ILE A 144 -6.77 -13.12 25.34
CA ILE A 144 -6.20 -14.09 24.40
C ILE A 144 -5.75 -13.38 23.11
N MET A 145 -6.59 -12.53 22.52
CA MET A 145 -6.26 -11.88 21.24
C MET A 145 -5.09 -10.91 21.38
N ASN A 146 -5.01 -10.11 22.45
CA ASN A 146 -3.85 -9.25 22.69
C ASN A 146 -2.56 -10.07 22.92
N GLY A 147 -2.66 -11.20 23.63
CA GLY A 147 -1.52 -12.09 23.87
C GLY A 147 -1.04 -12.78 22.60
N VAL A 148 -1.96 -13.23 21.75
CA VAL A 148 -1.65 -13.83 20.44
C VAL A 148 -0.98 -12.80 19.53
N ILE A 149 -1.49 -11.56 19.45
CA ILE A 149 -0.86 -10.49 18.66
C ILE A 149 0.52 -10.16 19.19
N PHE A 150 0.71 -10.05 20.51
CA PHE A 150 2.01 -9.86 21.12
C PHE A 150 3.01 -10.94 20.68
N LEU A 151 2.65 -12.22 20.84
CA LEU A 151 3.53 -13.33 20.46
C LEU A 151 3.81 -13.35 18.96
N ALA A 152 2.79 -13.14 18.13
CA ALA A 152 2.92 -13.14 16.67
C ALA A 152 3.83 -12.01 16.16
N THR A 153 3.90 -10.87 16.86
CA THR A 153 4.67 -9.69 16.45
C THR A 153 6.05 -9.61 17.09
N ILE A 154 6.23 -10.08 18.33
CA ILE A 154 7.52 -10.03 19.04
C ILE A 154 8.48 -11.15 18.64
N ILE A 155 7.96 -12.29 18.15
CA ILE A 155 8.81 -13.39 17.68
C ILE A 155 9.46 -12.98 16.35
N PRO A 156 10.81 -12.93 16.26
CA PRO A 156 11.49 -12.47 15.06
C PRO A 156 11.18 -13.33 13.83
N SER A 157 10.37 -12.77 12.94
CA SER A 157 10.05 -13.29 11.62
C SER A 157 10.09 -12.16 10.58
N LYS A 158 10.18 -12.49 9.29
CA LYS A 158 10.31 -11.50 8.20
C LYS A 158 9.18 -10.46 8.28
N GLY A 159 9.53 -9.19 8.51
CA GLY A 159 8.59 -8.07 8.60
C GLY A 159 7.85 -7.90 9.94
N SER A 160 8.18 -8.70 10.97
CA SER A 160 7.63 -8.55 12.32
C SER A 160 8.37 -7.49 13.13
N ASP A 161 7.69 -6.89 14.11
CA ASP A 161 8.30 -5.96 15.07
C ASP A 161 9.51 -6.56 15.78
N GLY A 162 9.43 -7.83 16.17
CA GLY A 162 10.52 -8.56 16.81
C GLY A 162 11.78 -8.59 15.95
N ALA A 163 11.64 -8.78 14.64
CA ALA A 163 12.79 -8.74 13.72
C ALA A 163 13.34 -7.33 13.55
N HIS A 164 12.50 -6.29 13.59
CA HIS A 164 12.93 -4.90 13.57
C HIS A 164 13.67 -4.52 14.86
N LEU A 165 13.11 -4.85 16.02
CA LEU A 165 13.72 -4.64 17.33
C LEU A 165 15.06 -5.36 17.45
N LEU A 166 15.13 -6.64 17.05
CA LEU A 166 16.35 -7.42 17.11
C LEU A 166 17.47 -6.78 16.27
N ALA A 167 17.14 -6.26 15.08
CA ALA A 167 18.13 -5.57 14.26
C ALA A 167 18.60 -4.26 14.90
N PHE A 168 17.68 -3.44 15.44
CA PHE A 168 18.06 -2.22 16.16
C PHE A 168 18.91 -2.50 17.40
N LEU A 169 18.65 -3.61 18.11
CA LEU A 169 19.45 -4.03 19.27
C LEU A 169 20.84 -4.54 18.88
N LYS A 170 20.94 -5.30 17.79
CA LYS A 170 22.22 -5.79 17.27
C LYS A 170 23.06 -4.64 16.68
N GLY A 171 22.42 -3.58 16.20
CA GLY A 171 23.10 -2.48 15.55
C GLY A 171 23.82 -2.90 14.26
N GLY A 172 24.86 -2.16 13.90
CA GLY A 172 25.69 -2.44 12.73
C GLY A 172 24.98 -2.23 11.40
N ASP A 173 25.50 -2.88 10.36
CA ASP A 173 25.06 -2.67 8.98
C ASP A 173 23.60 -3.10 8.73
N GLU A 174 23.10 -4.11 9.44
CA GLU A 174 21.69 -4.55 9.30
C GLU A 174 20.73 -3.47 9.81
N ALA A 175 21.01 -2.88 10.98
CA ALA A 175 20.21 -1.78 11.53
C ALA A 175 20.25 -0.56 10.60
N LYS A 176 21.45 -0.23 10.08
CA LYS A 176 21.64 0.86 9.12
C LYS A 176 20.86 0.63 7.83
N GLN A 177 20.93 -0.57 7.25
CA GLN A 177 20.19 -0.91 6.03
C GLN A 177 18.66 -0.82 6.24
N LYS A 178 18.15 -1.23 7.40
CA LYS A 178 16.72 -1.06 7.72
C LYS A 178 16.34 0.41 7.87
N LEU A 179 17.20 1.21 8.46
CA LEU A 179 17.04 2.65 8.59
C LEU A 179 16.95 3.32 7.22
N ASP A 180 17.90 2.99 6.35
CA ASP A 180 18.02 3.49 4.99
C ASP A 180 16.76 3.14 4.16
N ARG A 181 16.28 1.89 4.26
CA ARG A 181 15.01 1.49 3.63
C ARG A 181 13.81 2.26 4.16
N ALA A 182 13.70 2.42 5.48
CA ALA A 182 12.61 3.17 6.08
C ALA A 182 12.62 4.65 5.67
N MET A 183 13.79 5.27 5.49
CA MET A 183 13.91 6.63 4.97
C MET A 183 13.41 6.74 3.52
N VAL A 184 13.79 5.79 2.66
CA VAL A 184 13.35 5.78 1.26
C VAL A 184 11.85 5.53 1.14
N GLU A 185 11.31 4.56 1.87
CA GLU A 185 9.88 4.28 1.88
C GLU A 185 9.06 5.47 2.40
N LYS A 186 9.56 6.17 3.43
CA LYS A 186 8.97 7.40 3.93
C LYS A 186 8.89 8.47 2.85
N GLU A 187 9.96 8.62 2.06
CA GLU A 187 10.00 9.59 0.96
C GLU A 187 9.02 9.23 -0.17
N LEU A 188 8.96 7.96 -0.56
CA LEU A 188 8.02 7.44 -1.56
C LEU A 188 6.56 7.67 -1.14
N MET A 189 6.28 7.53 0.16
CA MET A 189 4.96 7.75 0.76
C MET A 189 4.71 9.20 1.18
N SER A 190 5.61 10.13 0.85
CA SER A 190 5.44 11.55 1.13
C SER A 190 4.36 12.17 0.26
N ARG A 191 3.85 13.32 0.68
CA ARG A 191 2.93 14.15 -0.12
C ARG A 191 3.66 15.14 -1.04
N GLU A 192 4.98 15.20 -0.92
CA GLU A 192 5.81 16.06 -1.77
C GLU A 192 5.80 15.55 -3.20
N GLU A 193 5.83 16.47 -4.16
CA GLU A 193 5.92 16.09 -5.57
C GLU A 193 7.23 15.30 -5.83
N PRO A 194 7.20 14.24 -6.66
CA PRO A 194 8.37 13.39 -6.85
C PRO A 194 9.64 14.13 -7.24
N LYS A 195 9.57 15.17 -8.07
CA LYS A 195 10.75 15.98 -8.43
C LYS A 195 11.44 16.68 -7.25
N ASN A 196 10.71 16.90 -6.14
CA ASN A 196 11.19 17.55 -4.92
C ASN A 196 11.68 16.54 -3.87
N TRP A 197 11.57 15.23 -4.13
CA TRP A 197 12.08 14.22 -3.22
C TRP A 197 13.59 14.32 -3.06
N LYS A 198 14.08 13.99 -1.87
CA LYS A 198 15.49 14.04 -1.49
C LYS A 198 16.33 12.89 -2.04
N VAL A 199 16.05 12.45 -3.27
CA VAL A 199 16.70 11.29 -3.90
C VAL A 199 18.21 11.46 -3.99
N GLU A 200 18.69 12.65 -4.37
CA GLU A 200 20.14 12.91 -4.46
C GLU A 200 20.84 12.82 -3.10
N GLN A 201 20.16 13.22 -2.02
CA GLN A 201 20.70 13.17 -0.66
C GLN A 201 20.75 11.72 -0.15
N MET A 202 19.82 10.87 -0.59
CA MET A 202 19.70 9.47 -0.19
C MET A 202 20.41 8.51 -1.15
N LYS A 203 21.20 9.00 -2.12
CA LYS A 203 21.77 8.16 -3.19
C LYS A 203 22.58 6.96 -2.68
N HIS A 204 23.27 7.13 -1.55
CA HIS A 204 24.06 6.07 -0.92
C HIS A 204 23.23 5.00 -0.18
N GLN A 205 21.94 5.27 0.06
CA GLN A 205 20.99 4.40 0.77
C GLN A 205 20.16 3.54 -0.21
N LEU A 206 20.18 3.90 -1.50
CA LEU A 206 19.38 3.26 -2.53
C LEU A 206 19.97 1.91 -2.95
N ASP A 207 19.34 0.86 -2.46
CA ASP A 207 19.46 -0.51 -2.98
C ASP A 207 18.64 -0.70 -4.29
N PRO A 208 19.29 -0.84 -5.47
CA PRO A 208 18.62 -1.01 -6.76
C PRO A 208 18.01 -2.41 -6.94
N THR A 209 18.07 -3.28 -5.94
CA THR A 209 17.37 -4.57 -5.92
C THR A 209 16.08 -4.52 -5.10
N HIS A 210 15.86 -3.42 -4.38
CA HIS A 210 14.69 -3.23 -3.53
C HIS A 210 13.57 -2.49 -4.28
N VAL A 211 12.38 -3.11 -4.34
CA VAL A 211 11.25 -2.64 -5.16
C VAL A 211 10.83 -1.20 -4.82
N PRO A 212 10.61 -0.81 -3.54
CA PRO A 212 10.27 0.58 -3.20
C PRO A 212 11.32 1.60 -3.66
N HIS A 213 12.60 1.24 -3.64
CA HIS A 213 13.67 2.13 -4.08
C HIS A 213 13.65 2.33 -5.60
N LEU A 214 13.41 1.26 -6.35
CA LEU A 214 13.21 1.34 -7.80
C LEU A 214 11.97 2.17 -8.15
N MET A 215 10.86 1.98 -7.43
CA MET A 215 9.65 2.78 -7.61
C MET A 215 9.91 4.27 -7.35
N LEU A 216 10.62 4.60 -6.27
CA LEU A 216 11.02 5.98 -5.96
C LEU A 216 11.79 6.60 -7.12
N LEU A 217 12.79 5.89 -7.64
CA LEU A 217 13.63 6.38 -8.72
C LEU A 217 12.86 6.56 -10.03
N ILE A 218 12.00 5.59 -10.37
CA ILE A 218 11.15 5.68 -11.57
C ILE A 218 10.28 6.93 -11.51
N TYR A 219 9.55 7.15 -10.41
CA TYR A 219 8.69 8.34 -10.30
C TYR A 219 9.46 9.66 -10.23
N TYR A 220 10.59 9.68 -9.52
CA TYR A 220 11.46 10.85 -9.43
C TYR A 220 11.96 11.30 -10.80
N TYR A 221 12.57 10.39 -11.56
CA TYR A 221 13.12 10.70 -12.88
C TYR A 221 12.02 10.91 -13.92
N ALA A 222 10.90 10.21 -13.83
CA ALA A 222 9.76 10.42 -14.73
C ALA A 222 9.18 11.84 -14.57
N HIS A 223 9.04 12.32 -13.33
CA HIS A 223 8.54 13.68 -13.08
C HIS A 223 9.56 14.76 -13.48
N LYS A 224 10.87 14.47 -13.41
CA LYS A 224 11.92 15.34 -13.92
C LYS A 224 12.10 15.29 -15.44
N GLU A 225 11.27 14.52 -16.14
CA GLU A 225 11.36 14.30 -17.59
C GLU A 225 12.69 13.66 -18.03
N GLU A 226 13.39 13.00 -17.11
CA GLU A 226 14.64 12.27 -17.37
C GLU A 226 14.32 10.83 -17.83
N TYR A 227 13.68 10.72 -18.99
CA TYR A 227 13.09 9.45 -19.46
C TYR A 227 14.12 8.34 -19.69
N LYS A 228 15.38 8.67 -20.02
CA LYS A 228 16.46 7.66 -20.12
C LYS A 228 16.77 7.02 -18.76
N GLN A 229 16.80 7.82 -17.68
CA GLN A 229 17.00 7.28 -16.34
C GLN A 229 15.78 6.50 -15.89
N THR A 230 14.58 6.99 -16.21
CA THR A 230 13.33 6.27 -15.94
C THR A 230 13.38 4.87 -16.52
N GLN A 231 13.76 4.73 -17.80
CA GLN A 231 13.89 3.42 -18.47
C GLN A 231 14.90 2.51 -17.78
N LEU A 232 16.09 3.03 -17.44
CA LEU A 232 17.13 2.25 -16.75
C LEU A 232 16.60 1.59 -15.46
N TYR A 233 15.78 2.30 -14.68
CA TYR A 233 15.24 1.76 -13.43
C TYR A 233 14.04 0.83 -13.64
N ILE A 234 13.24 1.03 -14.70
CA ILE A 234 12.23 0.06 -15.11
C ILE A 234 12.90 -1.26 -15.50
N GLU A 235 13.94 -1.22 -16.33
CA GLU A 235 14.70 -2.40 -16.76
C GLU A 235 15.33 -3.15 -15.58
N LYS A 236 15.92 -2.44 -14.61
CA LYS A 236 16.42 -3.06 -13.38
C LYS A 236 15.32 -3.79 -12.60
N GLY A 237 14.12 -3.22 -12.55
CA GLY A 237 12.96 -3.87 -11.93
C GLY A 237 12.51 -5.13 -12.65
N LEU A 238 12.52 -5.11 -13.99
CA LEU A 238 12.20 -6.29 -14.82
C LEU A 238 13.23 -7.41 -14.70
N GLN A 239 14.47 -7.10 -14.34
CA GLN A 239 15.55 -8.09 -14.10
C GLN A 239 15.46 -8.78 -12.72
N LEU A 240 14.52 -8.37 -11.84
CA LEU A 240 14.34 -9.02 -10.54
C LEU A 240 13.85 -10.48 -10.72
N PRO A 241 14.27 -11.41 -9.85
CA PRO A 241 13.93 -12.82 -9.99
C PRO A 241 12.41 -13.06 -9.90
N PRO A 242 11.81 -13.77 -10.87
CA PRO A 242 10.36 -14.01 -10.91
C PRO A 242 9.92 -15.07 -9.91
N THR A 243 9.81 -14.68 -8.63
CA THR A 243 9.24 -15.52 -7.57
C THR A 243 7.75 -15.25 -7.41
N LYS A 244 7.04 -16.18 -6.75
CA LYS A 244 5.60 -16.01 -6.43
C LYS A 244 5.33 -14.74 -5.62
N GLU A 245 6.24 -14.37 -4.72
CA GLU A 245 6.18 -13.14 -3.93
C GLU A 245 6.35 -11.89 -4.81
N MET A 246 7.22 -11.94 -5.83
CA MET A 246 7.53 -10.80 -6.69
C MET A 246 6.54 -10.57 -7.83
N LYS A 247 5.55 -11.45 -8.01
CA LYS A 247 4.55 -11.34 -9.09
C LYS A 247 3.84 -9.97 -9.10
N TYR A 248 3.58 -9.42 -7.92
CA TYR A 248 2.94 -8.11 -7.75
C TYR A 248 3.88 -6.95 -8.15
N ALA A 249 5.14 -7.00 -7.71
CA ALA A 249 6.15 -6.00 -8.03
C ALA A 249 6.48 -6.01 -9.53
N LEU A 250 6.66 -7.20 -10.12
CA LEU A 250 6.90 -7.34 -11.56
C LEU A 250 5.74 -6.80 -12.39
N SER A 251 4.49 -7.01 -11.95
CA SER A 251 3.34 -6.40 -12.62
C SER A 251 3.41 -4.87 -12.65
N PHE A 252 3.96 -4.23 -11.62
CA PHE A 252 4.19 -2.78 -11.65
C PHE A 252 5.23 -2.40 -12.72
N PHE A 253 6.38 -3.09 -12.76
CA PHE A 253 7.43 -2.78 -13.74
C PHE A 253 6.97 -3.01 -15.19
N TYR A 254 6.20 -4.07 -15.47
CA TYR A 254 5.62 -4.27 -16.81
C TYR A 254 4.62 -3.18 -17.19
N ASN A 255 3.80 -2.68 -16.24
CA ASN A 255 2.91 -1.55 -16.50
C ASN A 255 3.68 -0.26 -16.82
N MET A 256 4.82 -0.03 -16.16
CA MET A 256 5.66 1.13 -16.40
C MET A 256 6.42 1.00 -17.72
N GLU A 257 6.89 -0.19 -18.08
CA GLU A 257 7.55 -0.47 -19.36
C GLU A 257 6.61 -0.18 -20.54
N VAL A 258 5.38 -0.70 -20.51
CA VAL A 258 4.40 -0.44 -21.59
C VAL A 258 4.13 1.05 -21.74
N LEU A 259 3.93 1.76 -20.63
CA LEU A 259 3.71 3.20 -20.65
C LEU A 259 4.92 3.95 -21.21
N HIS A 260 6.12 3.63 -20.74
CA HIS A 260 7.35 4.30 -21.16
C HIS A 260 7.63 4.09 -22.64
N GLN A 261 7.58 2.84 -23.12
CA GLN A 261 7.79 2.51 -24.52
C GLN A 261 6.75 3.17 -25.42
N PHE A 262 5.49 3.21 -24.98
CA PHE A 262 4.44 3.91 -25.73
C PHE A 262 4.70 5.41 -25.81
N LEU A 263 5.06 6.07 -24.71
CA LEU A 263 5.25 7.53 -24.68
C LEU A 263 6.54 7.97 -25.39
N PHE A 264 7.66 7.34 -25.05
CA PHE A 264 9.01 7.84 -25.36
C PHE A 264 9.86 6.90 -26.21
N GLY A 265 9.41 5.66 -26.39
CA GLY A 265 10.11 4.63 -27.13
C GLY A 265 9.62 4.45 -28.57
N LYS A 266 9.95 3.28 -29.12
CA LYS A 266 9.41 2.80 -30.41
C LYS A 266 8.53 1.59 -30.11
N PRO A 267 7.22 1.80 -29.92
CA PRO A 267 6.36 0.76 -29.37
C PRO A 267 6.20 -0.41 -30.36
N SER A 268 6.50 -1.63 -29.90
CA SER A 268 6.20 -2.87 -30.61
C SER A 268 4.93 -3.50 -30.05
N LEU A 269 3.93 -3.74 -30.91
CA LEU A 269 2.66 -4.34 -30.48
C LEU A 269 2.87 -5.71 -29.83
N ASP A 270 3.79 -6.51 -30.37
CA ASP A 270 4.08 -7.85 -29.85
C ASP A 270 4.74 -7.79 -28.47
N GLU A 271 5.66 -6.84 -28.26
CA GLU A 271 6.30 -6.63 -26.95
C GLU A 271 5.27 -6.16 -25.91
N MET A 272 4.37 -5.26 -26.28
CA MET A 272 3.31 -4.80 -25.38
C MET A 272 2.29 -5.88 -25.05
N LYS A 273 1.93 -6.73 -26.03
CA LYS A 273 1.08 -7.90 -25.80
C LYS A 273 1.73 -8.92 -24.88
N ASN A 274 3.04 -9.10 -24.99
CA ASN A 274 3.78 -9.94 -24.06
C ASN A 274 3.78 -9.33 -22.65
N ALA A 275 4.12 -8.04 -22.52
CA ALA A 275 4.17 -7.34 -21.25
C ALA A 275 2.81 -7.34 -20.52
N ILE A 276 1.69 -7.07 -21.22
CA ILE A 276 0.36 -7.06 -20.59
C ILE A 276 -0.07 -8.44 -20.08
N SER A 277 0.48 -9.54 -20.60
CA SER A 277 0.22 -10.90 -20.09
C SER A 277 0.73 -11.09 -18.65
N HIS A 278 1.72 -10.30 -18.25
CA HIS A 278 2.29 -10.27 -16.90
C HIS A 278 1.59 -9.26 -15.98
N VAL A 279 0.74 -8.40 -16.52
CA VAL A 279 0.04 -7.36 -15.75
C VAL A 279 -1.17 -7.95 -15.03
N LEU A 280 -1.18 -7.82 -13.72
CA LEU A 280 -2.24 -8.34 -12.86
C LEU A 280 -3.34 -7.31 -12.63
N LYS A 281 -4.57 -7.81 -12.54
CA LYS A 281 -5.77 -7.01 -12.25
C LYS A 281 -5.93 -6.72 -10.75
N ILE A 282 -4.87 -6.26 -10.11
CA ILE A 282 -4.82 -5.89 -8.68
C ILE A 282 -4.73 -4.38 -8.55
N ASP A 283 -3.79 -3.77 -9.28
CA ASP A 283 -3.82 -2.34 -9.54
C ASP A 283 -4.68 -2.08 -10.78
N LEU A 284 -5.94 -1.74 -10.53
CA LEU A 284 -6.91 -1.51 -11.60
C LEU A 284 -6.58 -0.27 -12.45
N TYR A 285 -5.97 0.76 -11.86
CA TYR A 285 -5.61 1.97 -12.60
C TYR A 285 -4.55 1.62 -13.65
N SER A 286 -3.43 1.06 -13.23
CA SER A 286 -2.35 0.68 -14.14
C SER A 286 -2.81 -0.39 -15.14
N TYR A 287 -3.63 -1.35 -14.71
CA TYR A 287 -4.20 -2.36 -15.59
C TYR A 287 -5.03 -1.74 -16.74
N TYR A 288 -5.95 -0.81 -16.42
CA TYR A 288 -6.78 -0.19 -17.44
C TYR A 288 -5.98 0.75 -18.34
N ARG A 289 -5.02 1.51 -17.79
CA ARG A 289 -4.10 2.32 -18.59
C ARG A 289 -3.34 1.48 -19.61
N THR A 290 -2.75 0.37 -19.19
CA THR A 290 -2.01 -0.55 -20.08
C THR A 290 -2.93 -1.20 -21.11
N LYS A 291 -4.17 -1.55 -20.73
CA LYS A 291 -5.18 -2.03 -21.69
C LYS A 291 -5.54 -0.99 -22.73
N ALA A 292 -5.68 0.28 -22.33
CA ALA A 292 -5.95 1.37 -23.27
C ALA A 292 -4.84 1.50 -24.32
N ILE A 293 -3.57 1.50 -23.88
CA ILE A 293 -2.40 1.54 -24.77
C ILE A 293 -2.41 0.37 -25.77
N VAL A 294 -2.60 -0.87 -25.30
CA VAL A 294 -2.60 -2.04 -26.18
C VAL A 294 -3.78 -2.00 -27.15
N SER A 295 -4.99 -1.69 -26.70
CA SER A 295 -6.16 -1.57 -27.59
C SER A 295 -5.98 -0.48 -28.64
N TYR A 296 -5.34 0.63 -28.27
CA TYR A 296 -5.03 1.71 -29.21
C TYR A 296 -4.08 1.27 -30.31
N MET A 297 -3.00 0.57 -29.94
CA MET A 297 -2.06 0.01 -30.92
C MET A 297 -2.66 -1.11 -31.79
N GLU A 298 -3.71 -1.78 -31.30
CA GLU A 298 -4.52 -2.70 -32.10
C GLU A 298 -5.55 -1.99 -32.98
N GLN A 299 -5.58 -0.66 -33.01
CA GLN A 299 -6.57 0.17 -33.71
C GLN A 299 -8.02 -0.07 -33.24
N LYS A 300 -8.19 -0.53 -32.00
CA LYS A 300 -9.50 -0.71 -31.35
C LYS A 300 -9.82 0.52 -30.51
N PHE A 301 -10.04 1.65 -31.19
CA PHE A 301 -10.17 2.96 -30.55
C PHE A 301 -11.32 3.05 -29.54
N ASP A 302 -12.47 2.43 -29.81
CA ASP A 302 -13.60 2.40 -28.87
C ASP A 302 -13.25 1.69 -27.56
N GLU A 303 -12.54 0.56 -27.64
CA GLU A 303 -12.06 -0.15 -26.45
C GLU A 303 -11.00 0.67 -25.71
N ALA A 304 -10.10 1.31 -26.44
CA ALA A 304 -9.06 2.16 -25.87
C ALA A 304 -9.67 3.33 -25.08
N ASP A 305 -10.67 4.02 -25.64
CA ASP A 305 -11.40 5.10 -24.96
C ASP A 305 -12.14 4.59 -23.71
N GLU A 306 -12.81 3.45 -23.78
CA GLU A 306 -13.47 2.86 -22.62
C GLU A 306 -12.48 2.60 -21.48
N TYR A 307 -11.30 2.07 -21.80
CA TYR A 307 -10.25 1.82 -20.82
C TYR A 307 -9.61 3.11 -20.30
N MET A 308 -9.40 4.13 -21.13
CA MET A 308 -8.93 5.44 -20.70
C MET A 308 -9.88 6.09 -19.69
N ARG A 309 -11.19 6.07 -19.96
CA ARG A 309 -12.20 6.59 -19.02
C ARG A 309 -12.20 5.83 -17.69
N LYS A 310 -12.02 4.52 -17.71
CA LYS A 310 -11.89 3.71 -16.48
C LYS A 310 -10.62 4.07 -15.70
N ALA A 311 -9.49 4.24 -16.37
CA ALA A 311 -8.23 4.63 -15.77
C ALA A 311 -8.32 6.03 -15.15
N ASP A 312 -8.81 7.03 -15.88
CA ASP A 312 -8.97 8.41 -15.41
C ASP A 312 -9.83 8.49 -14.14
N LYS A 313 -10.99 7.81 -14.14
CA LYS A 313 -11.87 7.77 -12.96
C LYS A 313 -11.17 7.19 -11.71
N LEU A 314 -10.32 6.18 -11.88
CA LEU A 314 -9.55 5.61 -10.78
C LEU A 314 -8.43 6.55 -10.34
N LEU A 315 -7.70 7.14 -11.29
CA LEU A 315 -6.61 8.08 -11.02
C LEU A 315 -7.10 9.30 -10.23
N GLN A 316 -8.17 9.95 -10.68
CA GLN A 316 -8.81 11.07 -9.96
C GLN A 316 -9.23 10.69 -8.54
N ARG A 317 -9.63 9.44 -8.33
CA ARG A 317 -9.99 8.91 -7.01
C ARG A 317 -8.77 8.65 -6.13
N HIS A 318 -7.66 8.20 -6.71
CA HIS A 318 -6.40 7.92 -6.02
C HIS A 318 -5.64 9.20 -5.66
N ALA A 319 -5.62 10.18 -6.56
CA ALA A 319 -5.00 11.50 -6.34
C ALA A 319 -5.54 12.23 -5.09
N ARG A 320 -6.78 11.94 -4.67
CA ARG A 320 -7.37 12.49 -3.43
C ARG A 320 -6.63 12.09 -2.14
N SER A 321 -5.81 11.03 -2.19
CA SER A 321 -4.95 10.64 -1.07
C SER A 321 -3.85 11.67 -0.78
N GLY A 322 -3.47 12.46 -1.79
CA GLY A 322 -2.42 13.47 -1.70
C GLY A 322 -1.01 12.91 -1.69
N LEU A 323 -0.80 11.61 -1.94
CA LEU A 323 0.56 11.04 -2.05
C LEU A 323 1.25 11.53 -3.32
N GLY A 324 2.53 11.87 -3.20
CA GLY A 324 3.32 12.51 -4.25
C GLY A 324 3.39 11.72 -5.55
N PHE A 325 3.57 10.39 -5.46
CA PHE A 325 3.66 9.55 -6.66
C PHE A 325 2.39 9.59 -7.53
N TRP A 326 1.21 9.86 -6.95
CA TRP A 326 0.00 10.06 -7.76
C TRP A 326 0.06 11.31 -8.62
N VAL A 327 0.83 12.33 -8.22
CA VAL A 327 1.07 13.52 -9.05
C VAL A 327 1.91 13.16 -10.28
N ALA A 328 2.93 12.30 -10.12
CA ALA A 328 3.68 11.77 -11.27
C ALA A 328 2.79 10.91 -12.17
N GLU A 329 1.90 10.09 -11.60
CA GLU A 329 0.94 9.32 -12.39
C GLU A 329 -0.06 10.20 -13.16
N GLN A 330 -0.50 11.32 -12.57
CA GLN A 330 -1.32 12.33 -13.26
C GLN A 330 -0.56 12.97 -14.43
N HIS A 331 0.70 13.35 -14.21
CA HIS A 331 1.54 13.90 -15.26
C HIS A 331 1.71 12.93 -16.43
N LEU A 332 2.12 11.69 -16.14
CA LEU A 332 2.33 10.65 -17.16
C LEU A 332 1.03 10.28 -17.90
N PHE A 333 -0.10 10.25 -17.19
CA PHE A 333 -1.41 9.98 -17.82
C PHE A 333 -1.84 11.12 -18.74
N GLY A 334 -1.53 12.38 -18.40
CA GLY A 334 -1.74 13.53 -19.27
C GLY A 334 -0.96 13.40 -20.58
N LEU A 335 0.34 13.07 -20.50
CA LEU A 335 1.17 12.82 -21.69
C LEU A 335 0.61 11.69 -22.57
N LEU A 336 0.04 10.65 -21.95
CA LEU A 336 -0.61 9.55 -22.66
C LEU A 336 -1.84 10.03 -23.44
N GLN A 337 -2.69 10.82 -22.79
CA GLN A 337 -3.89 11.40 -23.42
C GLN A 337 -3.51 12.29 -24.61
N GLU A 338 -2.51 13.16 -24.43
CA GLU A 338 -2.02 14.05 -25.49
C GLU A 338 -1.47 13.26 -26.68
N LYS A 339 -0.68 12.21 -26.41
CA LYS A 339 -0.10 11.37 -27.48
C LYS A 339 -1.18 10.67 -28.31
N MET A 340 -2.13 10.01 -27.65
CA MET A 340 -3.22 9.29 -28.33
C MET A 340 -4.10 10.26 -29.13
N ALA A 341 -4.41 11.44 -28.58
CA ALA A 341 -5.20 12.45 -29.29
C ALA A 341 -4.49 13.00 -30.54
N ASN A 342 -3.17 13.24 -30.47
CA ASN A 342 -2.40 13.76 -31.60
C ASN A 342 -2.21 12.73 -32.72
N GLU A 343 -2.03 11.46 -32.37
CA GLU A 343 -1.90 10.38 -33.35
C GLU A 343 -3.24 10.05 -34.04
N ASP A 344 -4.37 10.11 -33.33
CA ASP A 344 -5.71 9.92 -33.93
C ASP A 344 -6.02 10.92 -35.04
N VAL A 345 -5.58 12.17 -34.87
CA VAL A 345 -5.74 13.21 -35.91
C VAL A 345 -4.95 12.87 -37.17
N LEU A 346 -3.77 12.26 -37.04
CA LEU A 346 -2.92 11.84 -38.17
C LEU A 346 -3.48 10.61 -38.90
N PHE A 347 -4.06 9.65 -38.17
CA PHE A 347 -4.70 8.48 -38.79
C PHE A 347 -5.99 8.86 -39.53
N HIS A 348 -6.77 9.81 -39.03
CA HIS A 348 -7.99 10.27 -39.71
C HIS A 348 -7.73 11.21 -40.90
N THR A 349 -6.61 11.94 -40.94
CA THR A 349 -6.25 12.76 -42.12
C THR A 349 -5.66 11.94 -43.26
N ASN A 350 -4.95 10.84 -42.97
CA ASN A 350 -4.36 9.96 -43.99
C ASN A 350 -5.36 9.02 -44.69
N HIS A 351 -6.63 9.02 -44.28
CA HIS A 351 -7.71 8.29 -44.97
C HIS A 351 -8.61 9.21 -45.84
N ILE A 352 -8.26 10.50 -45.97
CA ILE A 352 -8.99 11.49 -46.78
C ILE A 352 -8.17 11.93 -48.03
N LEU A 353 -6.96 11.40 -48.22
CA LEU A 353 -6.16 11.53 -49.44
C LEU A 353 -6.08 10.19 -50.15
#